data_AF-A0A813D9L9-F1
#
_entry.id   AF-A0A813D9L9-F1
#
_cell.length_a   1.000
_cell.length_b   1.000
_cell.length_c   1.000
_cell.angle_alpha   90.00
_cell.angle_beta   90.00
_cell.angle_gamma   90.00
#
_symmetry.space_group_name_H-M   'P 1'
#
loop_
_entity.id
_entity.type
_entity.pdbx_description
1 polymer ?
#
loop_
_entity_poly.entity_id
_entity_poly.type
_entity_poly.pdbx_seq_one_letter_code
_entity_poly.pdbx_strand_id
1 'polypeptide(L)'
;MPLYEEKLINPLSVRFSQDRIWQEFTDGRRIEDSLKEITTIPLKGSSYEVALRAPFPAIEIIRYSQEAREDDGERVLTEQGRRTYGEESWFTFDNRRLYCLQRMALQLWPTVVSVVVKVLFDMPAVGCAKHKFRSTSDGCSVKLSLDSGEPGSTWNWMEAAFMIKIREGALEAMDAVRKDSDKTSKDKLADAPAEALRDPGVRENTTAERFNLGAAAASGTKKQVAGAQLLSMLHGGDAAGAVSEEQVPYPAQASAEWDSASWDDASWWAASGWGWDEASVWTSLRRPRCPPEVVVGEGRPAEVTKPGVAATAAMQADLVTVVGAGMARESHQNQEASRATEMPVRQARQIN
;
A
#
# COMPACT_ATOMS: atom_id res chain seq x y z
N MET A 1 -1.47 -20.61 -14.82
CA MET A 1 -2.42 -19.67 -14.18
C MET A 1 -1.92 -18.26 -14.40
N PRO A 2 -2.80 -17.25 -14.54
CA PRO A 2 -2.36 -15.85 -14.53
C PRO A 2 -1.55 -15.59 -13.25
N LEU A 3 -0.56 -14.69 -13.30
CA LEU A 3 0.28 -14.37 -12.14
C LEU A 3 -0.41 -13.40 -11.17
N TYR A 4 -1.47 -12.73 -11.65
CA TYR A 4 -2.18 -11.69 -10.93
C TYR A 4 -3.66 -11.66 -11.34
N GLU A 5 -4.48 -11.01 -10.51
CA GLU A 5 -5.85 -10.60 -10.82
C GLU A 5 -5.99 -9.08 -10.68
N GLU A 6 -6.85 -8.48 -11.50
CA GLU A 6 -7.14 -7.05 -11.43
C GLU A 6 -8.30 -6.79 -10.48
N LYS A 7 -8.06 -5.97 -9.46
CA LYS A 7 -9.02 -5.66 -8.40
C LYS A 7 -9.07 -4.16 -8.14
N LEU A 8 -10.13 -3.71 -7.47
CA LEU A 8 -10.21 -2.37 -6.90
C LEU A 8 -9.76 -2.37 -5.44
N ILE A 9 -9.01 -1.35 -5.07
CA ILE A 9 -8.63 -1.05 -3.69
C ILE A 9 -8.50 0.45 -3.49
N ASN A 10 -8.76 0.95 -2.29
CA ASN A 10 -8.44 2.32 -1.92
C ASN A 10 -6.91 2.51 -1.88
N PRO A 11 -6.32 3.46 -2.63
CA PRO A 11 -4.86 3.65 -2.64
C PRO A 11 -4.27 4.04 -1.26
N LEU A 12 -5.08 4.60 -0.35
CA LEU A 12 -4.64 4.96 1.00
C LEU A 12 -4.52 3.74 1.94
N SER A 13 -5.11 2.58 1.58
CA SER A 13 -4.94 1.32 2.33
C SER A 13 -3.71 0.52 1.90
N VAL A 14 -3.02 0.96 0.84
CA VAL A 14 -1.80 0.33 0.33
C VAL A 14 -0.57 1.01 0.93
N ARG A 15 0.39 0.20 1.36
CA ARG A 15 1.64 0.62 2.00
C ARG A 15 2.83 0.62 1.02
N PHE A 16 3.79 1.49 1.28
CA PHE A 16 5.05 1.54 0.56
C PHE A 16 5.95 0.36 0.94
N SER A 17 6.66 -0.23 -0.03
CA SER A 17 7.63 -1.29 0.26
C SER A 17 8.99 -0.76 0.72
N GLN A 18 9.36 0.46 0.30
CA GLN A 18 10.66 1.09 0.54
C GLN A 18 10.48 2.50 1.13
N ASP A 19 11.41 2.94 1.95
CA ASP A 19 11.36 4.27 2.60
C ASP A 19 11.72 5.43 1.69
N ARG A 20 12.14 5.17 0.45
CA ARG A 20 12.68 6.21 -0.44
C ARG A 20 12.14 6.05 -1.84
N ILE A 21 11.75 7.18 -2.44
CA ILE A 21 11.42 7.29 -3.86
C ILE A 21 12.18 8.45 -4.50
N TRP A 22 12.36 8.35 -5.82
CA TRP A 22 12.88 9.43 -6.67
C TRP A 22 11.72 10.26 -7.23
N GLN A 23 11.96 11.53 -7.53
CA GLN A 23 10.94 12.45 -8.09
C GLN A 23 10.58 12.15 -9.55
N GLU A 24 11.37 11.31 -10.23
CA GLU A 24 11.17 10.93 -11.61
C GLU A 24 10.88 9.43 -11.74
N PHE A 25 10.07 9.08 -12.74
CA PHE A 25 9.87 7.73 -13.20
C PHE A 25 11.08 7.24 -14.01
N THR A 26 11.14 5.93 -14.27
CA THR A 26 12.24 5.34 -15.05
C THR A 26 12.27 5.80 -16.52
N ASP A 27 11.17 6.38 -17.02
CA ASP A 27 11.08 6.98 -18.34
C ASP A 27 11.45 8.49 -18.35
N GLY A 28 11.93 9.03 -17.22
CA GLY A 28 12.33 10.43 -17.07
C GLY A 28 11.18 11.41 -16.83
N ARG A 29 9.92 10.93 -16.78
CA ARG A 29 8.79 11.81 -16.44
C ARG A 29 8.79 12.14 -14.95
N ARG A 30 8.49 13.40 -14.59
CA ARG A 30 8.31 13.79 -13.19
C ARG A 30 7.01 13.24 -12.62
N ILE A 31 7.05 12.85 -11.35
CA ILE A 31 5.91 12.35 -10.58
C ILE A 31 4.76 13.37 -10.55
N GLU A 32 5.10 14.65 -10.35
CA GLU A 32 4.13 15.74 -10.27
C GLU A 32 3.41 16.00 -11.60
N ASP A 33 4.06 15.77 -12.74
CA ASP A 33 3.41 15.91 -14.04
C ASP A 33 2.44 14.76 -14.28
N SER A 34 2.83 13.54 -13.92
CA SER A 34 1.93 12.38 -14.00
C SER A 34 0.75 12.47 -13.04
N LEU A 35 0.89 13.18 -11.91
CA LEU A 35 -0.20 13.42 -10.97
C LEU A 35 -1.33 14.25 -11.62
N LYS A 36 -0.98 15.26 -12.41
CA LYS A 36 -1.94 16.14 -13.11
C LYS A 36 -2.71 15.41 -14.21
N GLU A 37 -2.13 14.35 -14.76
CA GLU A 37 -2.75 13.51 -15.80
C GLU A 37 -3.72 12.46 -15.23
N ILE A 38 -3.79 12.29 -13.90
CA ILE A 38 -4.73 11.33 -13.30
C ILE A 38 -6.15 11.86 -13.47
N THR A 39 -7.03 11.01 -13.98
CA THR A 39 -8.45 11.33 -14.20
C THR A 39 -9.33 10.48 -13.28
N THR A 40 -10.59 10.90 -13.09
CA THR A 40 -11.57 10.17 -12.27
C THR A 40 -12.68 9.58 -13.13
N ILE A 41 -13.17 8.42 -12.72
CA ILE A 41 -14.31 7.73 -13.33
C ILE A 41 -15.34 7.50 -12.23
N PRO A 42 -16.56 8.05 -12.34
CA PRO A 42 -17.63 7.76 -11.38
C PRO A 42 -17.99 6.27 -11.41
N LEU A 43 -18.10 5.65 -10.24
CA LEU A 43 -18.52 4.25 -10.11
C LEU A 43 -19.95 4.19 -9.58
N LYS A 44 -20.83 3.46 -10.28
CA LYS A 44 -22.22 3.24 -9.84
C LYS A 44 -22.36 1.84 -9.24
N GLY A 45 -22.95 1.76 -8.05
CA GLY A 45 -23.26 0.48 -7.41
C GLY A 45 -22.06 -0.25 -6.80
N SER A 46 -20.93 0.43 -6.59
CA SER A 46 -19.76 -0.10 -5.89
C SER A 46 -19.64 0.50 -4.49
N SER A 47 -18.79 -0.08 -3.63
CA SER A 47 -18.45 0.52 -2.33
C SER A 47 -17.62 1.81 -2.44
N TYR A 48 -17.16 2.14 -3.65
CA TYR A 48 -16.40 3.33 -3.98
C TYR A 48 -17.25 4.28 -4.81
N GLU A 49 -17.03 5.57 -4.65
CA GLU A 49 -17.70 6.62 -5.41
C GLU A 49 -16.99 6.89 -6.75
N VAL A 50 -15.65 6.82 -6.75
CA VAL A 50 -14.83 7.10 -7.93
C VAL A 50 -13.66 6.12 -8.06
N ALA A 51 -13.25 5.84 -9.30
CA ALA A 51 -12.00 5.17 -9.64
C ALA A 51 -11.00 6.17 -10.22
N LEU A 52 -9.74 6.07 -9.79
CA LEU A 52 -8.62 6.82 -10.35
C LEU A 52 -8.08 6.09 -11.58
N ARG A 53 -8.03 6.79 -12.72
CA ARG A 53 -7.39 6.33 -13.95
C ARG A 53 -6.08 7.11 -14.15
N ALA A 54 -4.97 6.42 -13.91
CA ALA A 54 -3.63 7.00 -14.02
C ALA A 54 -3.02 6.84 -15.43
N PRO A 55 -2.09 7.72 -15.83
CA PRO A 55 -1.40 7.64 -17.13
C PRO A 55 -0.36 6.50 -17.18
N PHE A 56 -0.04 5.87 -16.05
CA PHE A 56 0.90 4.76 -15.95
C PHE A 56 0.19 3.40 -15.76
N PRO A 57 0.88 2.27 -16.00
CA PRO A 57 0.35 0.93 -15.75
C PRO A 57 -0.19 0.74 -14.33
N ALA A 58 -1.19 -0.14 -14.18
CA ALA A 58 -1.71 -0.50 -12.87
C ALA A 58 -0.59 -0.97 -11.93
N ILE A 59 -0.62 -0.52 -10.67
CA ILE A 59 0.40 -0.90 -9.70
C ILE A 59 0.23 -2.35 -9.30
N GLU A 60 1.35 -3.01 -9.04
CA GLU A 60 1.36 -4.36 -8.50
C GLU A 60 1.35 -4.30 -6.98
N ILE A 61 0.45 -5.07 -6.37
CA ILE A 61 0.35 -5.19 -4.91
C ILE A 61 0.38 -6.66 -4.49
N ILE A 62 0.84 -6.88 -3.26
CA ILE A 62 0.87 -8.19 -2.62
C ILE A 62 0.47 -8.06 -1.15
N ARG A 63 -0.20 -9.09 -0.62
CA ARG A 63 -0.42 -9.22 0.82
C ARG A 63 0.84 -9.82 1.44
N TYR A 64 1.49 -9.08 2.34
CA TYR A 64 2.77 -9.49 2.91
C TYR A 64 2.93 -9.00 4.34
N SER A 65 3.65 -9.76 5.16
CA SER A 65 4.06 -9.39 6.52
C SER A 65 5.56 -9.08 6.50
N GLN A 66 5.88 -7.81 6.65
CA GLN A 66 7.26 -7.33 6.54
C GLN A 66 8.06 -7.65 7.82
N GLU A 67 9.35 -7.97 7.69
CA GLU A 67 10.27 -7.96 8.84
C GLU A 67 10.31 -6.54 9.46
N ALA A 68 10.03 -6.45 10.76
CA ALA A 68 10.09 -5.19 11.50
C ALA A 68 11.54 -4.68 11.54
N ARG A 69 11.70 -3.36 11.37
CA ARG A 69 13.01 -2.70 11.35
C ARG A 69 13.02 -1.50 12.27
N GLU A 70 14.16 -1.25 12.89
CA GLU A 70 14.40 -0.01 13.63
C GLU A 70 14.71 1.13 12.64
N ASP A 71 14.80 2.36 13.16
CA ASP A 71 15.05 3.56 12.37
C ASP A 71 16.43 3.55 11.66
N ASP A 72 17.39 2.79 12.19
CA ASP A 72 18.70 2.54 11.58
C ASP A 72 18.66 1.50 10.44
N GLY A 73 17.52 0.84 10.26
CA GLY A 73 17.31 -0.23 9.29
C GLY A 73 17.71 -1.61 9.80
N GLU A 74 18.18 -1.76 11.02
CA GLU A 74 18.47 -3.06 11.62
C GLU A 74 17.19 -3.85 11.88
N ARG A 75 17.33 -5.18 11.89
CA ARG A 75 16.19 -6.08 12.10
C ARG A 75 15.81 -6.10 13.57
N VAL A 76 14.52 -5.90 13.86
CA VAL A 76 14.00 -6.08 15.21
C VAL A 76 13.97 -7.58 15.52
N LEU A 77 14.69 -7.99 16.57
CA LEU A 77 14.68 -9.34 17.10
C LEU A 77 13.90 -9.39 18.41
N THR A 78 13.17 -10.48 18.65
CA THR A 78 12.57 -10.76 19.95
C THR A 78 13.66 -11.07 20.99
N GLU A 79 13.32 -11.10 22.27
CA GLU A 79 14.23 -11.49 23.36
C GLU A 79 14.87 -12.88 23.15
N GLN A 80 14.21 -13.75 22.37
CA GLN A 80 14.69 -15.08 22.00
C GLN A 80 15.59 -15.09 20.75
N GLY A 81 15.94 -13.92 20.21
CA GLY A 81 16.72 -13.77 18.97
C GLY A 81 15.97 -14.15 17.70
N ARG A 82 14.63 -14.24 17.72
CA ARG A 82 13.81 -14.53 16.53
C ARG A 82 13.44 -13.23 15.82
N ARG A 83 13.27 -13.28 14.49
CA ARG A 83 12.84 -12.10 13.72
C ARG A 83 11.40 -11.73 14.06
N THR A 84 11.18 -10.45 14.36
CA THR A 84 9.83 -9.89 14.53
C THR A 84 9.29 -9.49 13.16
N TYR A 85 8.04 -9.86 12.90
CA TYR A 85 7.32 -9.47 11.69
C TYR A 85 6.19 -8.51 12.08
N GLY A 86 6.00 -7.48 11.25
CA GLY A 86 4.89 -6.54 11.38
C GLY A 86 3.56 -7.16 10.96
N GLU A 87 2.50 -6.38 11.14
CA GLU A 87 1.17 -6.78 10.67
C GLU A 87 1.17 -7.04 9.17
N GLU A 88 0.43 -8.07 8.75
CA GLU A 88 0.23 -8.34 7.33
C GLU A 88 -0.56 -7.19 6.70
N SER A 89 -0.10 -6.68 5.55
CA SER A 89 -0.72 -5.53 4.88
C SER A 89 -0.58 -5.63 3.37
N TRP A 90 -1.32 -4.78 2.65
CA TRP A 90 -1.15 -4.62 1.21
C TRP A 90 0.06 -3.73 0.93
N PHE A 91 1.06 -4.26 0.25
CA PHE A 91 2.26 -3.52 -0.13
C PHE A 91 2.39 -3.41 -1.64
N THR A 92 2.88 -2.28 -2.13
CA THR A 92 3.17 -2.09 -3.56
C THR A 92 4.61 -2.39 -3.96
N PHE A 93 4.82 -2.83 -5.20
CA PHE A 93 6.14 -2.88 -5.84
C PHE A 93 6.55 -1.57 -6.52
N ASP A 94 5.62 -0.61 -6.62
CA ASP A 94 5.73 0.63 -7.41
C ASP A 94 5.50 1.89 -6.55
N ASN A 95 6.36 2.13 -5.56
CA ASN A 95 6.19 3.22 -4.58
C ASN A 95 5.97 4.61 -5.21
N ARG A 96 6.63 4.93 -6.33
CA ARG A 96 6.45 6.20 -7.05
C ARG A 96 5.03 6.37 -7.58
N ARG A 97 4.44 5.30 -8.14
CA ARG A 97 3.07 5.32 -8.67
C ARG A 97 2.05 5.39 -7.54
N LEU A 98 2.28 4.65 -6.45
CA LEU A 98 1.44 4.72 -5.26
C LEU A 98 1.42 6.13 -4.67
N TYR A 99 2.57 6.81 -4.60
CA TYR A 99 2.62 8.20 -4.15
C TYR A 99 1.69 9.11 -4.96
N CYS A 100 1.73 9.06 -6.31
CA CYS A 100 0.81 9.82 -7.15
C CYS A 100 -0.66 9.50 -6.83
N LEU A 101 -0.98 8.22 -6.69
CA LEU A 101 -2.35 7.76 -6.43
C LEU A 101 -2.87 8.24 -5.07
N GLN A 102 -2.04 8.17 -4.02
CA GLN A 102 -2.39 8.67 -2.69
C GLN A 102 -2.54 10.20 -2.67
N ARG A 103 -1.66 10.93 -3.37
CA ARG A 103 -1.77 12.39 -3.53
C ARG A 103 -3.08 12.77 -4.20
N MET A 104 -3.45 12.11 -5.29
CA MET A 104 -4.72 12.37 -6.00
C MET A 104 -5.92 11.97 -5.14
N ALA A 105 -5.86 10.86 -4.42
CA ALA A 105 -6.90 10.46 -3.47
C ALA A 105 -7.16 11.53 -2.41
N LEU A 106 -6.10 12.14 -1.87
CA LEU A 106 -6.23 13.22 -0.90
C LEU A 106 -6.78 14.52 -1.49
N GLN A 107 -6.53 14.82 -2.76
CA GLN A 107 -7.17 15.96 -3.44
C GLN A 107 -8.69 15.81 -3.51
N LEU A 108 -9.17 14.56 -3.58
CA LEU A 108 -10.59 14.22 -3.59
C LEU A 108 -11.17 13.97 -2.19
N TRP A 109 -10.38 14.13 -1.12
CA TRP A 109 -10.83 13.83 0.24
C TRP A 109 -12.01 14.72 0.67
N PRO A 110 -13.10 14.15 1.22
CA PRO A 110 -13.25 12.80 1.76
C PRO A 110 -13.99 11.79 0.84
N THR A 111 -14.05 12.00 -0.48
CA THR A 111 -14.67 11.04 -1.40
C THR A 111 -14.01 9.66 -1.30
N VAL A 112 -14.81 8.60 -1.27
CA VAL A 112 -14.29 7.22 -1.23
C VAL A 112 -13.76 6.81 -2.61
N VAL A 113 -12.44 6.88 -2.77
CA VAL A 113 -11.78 6.58 -4.05
C VAL A 113 -11.23 5.15 -4.12
N SER A 114 -11.12 4.62 -5.34
CA SER A 114 -10.45 3.34 -5.64
C SER A 114 -9.47 3.49 -6.79
N VAL A 115 -8.59 2.50 -6.94
CA VAL A 115 -7.72 2.35 -8.12
C VAL A 115 -7.67 0.88 -8.53
N VAL A 116 -7.53 0.64 -9.84
CA VAL A 116 -7.27 -0.71 -10.38
C VAL A 116 -5.83 -1.11 -10.07
N VAL A 117 -5.67 -2.28 -9.45
CA VAL A 117 -4.37 -2.85 -9.06
C VAL A 117 -4.24 -4.28 -9.55
N LYS A 118 -3.00 -4.71 -9.79
CA LYS A 118 -2.66 -6.11 -10.07
C LYS A 118 -2.27 -6.80 -8.78
N VAL A 119 -3.17 -7.64 -8.27
CA VAL A 119 -2.95 -8.39 -7.03
C VAL A 119 -2.18 -9.66 -7.33
N LEU A 120 -0.93 -9.73 -6.88
CA LEU A 120 -0.08 -10.91 -7.06
C LEU A 120 -0.52 -12.03 -6.12
N PHE A 121 -0.54 -13.27 -6.62
CA PHE A 121 -0.89 -14.44 -5.80
C PHE A 121 0.20 -14.89 -4.86
N ASP A 122 1.45 -14.74 -5.30
CA ASP A 122 2.62 -15.13 -4.55
C ASP A 122 3.74 -14.12 -4.81
N MET A 123 4.72 -14.09 -3.91
CA MET A 123 5.92 -13.31 -4.10
C MET A 123 6.64 -13.87 -5.33
N PRO A 124 7.08 -13.02 -6.29
CA PRO A 124 7.86 -13.49 -7.43
C PRO A 124 9.03 -14.36 -6.94
N ALA A 125 9.17 -15.57 -7.50
CA ALA A 125 10.15 -16.56 -7.04
C ALA A 125 11.60 -16.06 -7.07
N VAL A 126 11.85 -14.97 -7.80
CA VAL A 126 13.13 -14.28 -7.84
C VAL A 126 13.37 -13.62 -6.47
N GLY A 127 14.32 -14.17 -5.71
CA GLY A 127 14.66 -13.74 -4.35
C GLY A 127 14.94 -12.23 -4.17
N CYS A 128 15.17 -11.51 -5.27
CA CYS A 128 15.28 -10.05 -5.32
C CYS A 128 14.04 -9.31 -4.79
N ALA A 129 12.83 -9.88 -4.93
CA ALA A 129 11.59 -9.20 -4.52
C ALA A 129 11.55 -8.91 -3.00
N LYS A 130 12.02 -9.86 -2.17
CA LYS A 130 12.04 -9.69 -0.70
C LYS A 130 12.91 -8.52 -0.25
N HIS A 131 13.95 -8.18 -1.00
CA HIS A 131 14.83 -7.06 -0.69
C HIS A 131 14.16 -5.69 -0.88
N LYS A 132 13.02 -5.63 -1.59
CA LYS A 132 12.25 -4.40 -1.73
C LYS A 132 11.42 -4.06 -0.49
N PHE A 133 11.10 -5.01 0.38
CA PHE A 133 10.26 -4.79 1.56
C PHE A 133 11.14 -4.49 2.78
N ARG A 134 11.65 -3.25 2.84
CA ARG A 134 12.61 -2.81 3.86
C ARG A 134 12.23 -1.47 4.49
N SER A 135 10.94 -1.13 4.47
CA SER A 135 10.49 0.10 5.09
C SER A 135 10.66 0.09 6.62
N THR A 136 11.21 1.16 7.19
CA THR A 136 11.28 1.35 8.66
C THR A 136 9.98 1.90 9.24
N SER A 137 9.08 2.43 8.40
CA SER A 137 7.79 3.00 8.81
C SER A 137 6.60 2.05 8.64
N ASP A 138 6.88 0.74 8.55
CA ASP A 138 5.91 -0.29 8.12
C ASP A 138 5.20 0.06 6.81
N GLY A 139 5.83 0.87 5.95
CA GLY A 139 5.30 1.35 4.69
C GLY A 139 4.25 2.46 4.81
N CYS A 140 4.10 3.08 5.98
CA CYS A 140 3.13 4.17 6.20
C CYS A 140 3.63 5.52 5.68
N SER A 141 4.94 5.68 5.49
CA SER A 141 5.55 6.90 4.98
C SER A 141 6.67 6.62 3.98
N VAL A 142 6.98 7.62 3.15
CA VAL A 142 8.06 7.53 2.17
C VAL A 142 8.81 8.87 2.06
N LYS A 143 10.13 8.82 1.94
CA LYS A 143 11.01 9.98 1.76
C LYS A 143 11.16 10.26 0.27
N LEU A 144 10.90 11.50 -0.14
CA LEU A 144 11.14 12.00 -1.48
C LEU A 144 12.61 12.39 -1.58
N SER A 145 13.38 11.75 -2.45
CA SER A 145 14.79 12.10 -2.64
C SER A 145 14.90 13.40 -3.43
N LEU A 146 15.85 14.25 -3.08
CA LEU A 146 16.26 15.37 -3.91
C LEU A 146 17.16 14.87 -5.06
N ASP A 147 17.36 15.70 -6.08
CA ASP A 147 18.27 15.39 -7.20
C ASP A 147 19.72 15.23 -6.73
N SER A 148 20.08 15.85 -5.59
CA SER A 148 21.36 15.65 -4.89
C SER A 148 21.52 14.25 -4.29
N GLY A 149 20.45 13.45 -4.23
CA GLY A 149 20.41 12.15 -3.55
C GLY A 149 20.19 12.24 -2.04
N GLU A 150 20.14 13.45 -1.48
CA GLU A 150 19.79 13.66 -0.08
C GLU A 150 18.30 13.38 0.17
N PRO A 151 17.93 12.88 1.38
CA PRO A 151 16.54 12.71 1.73
C PRO A 151 15.85 14.09 1.82
N GLY A 152 14.87 14.32 0.95
CA GLY A 152 13.98 15.48 1.01
C GLY A 152 12.82 15.24 1.97
N SER A 153 11.65 15.79 1.64
CA SER A 153 10.49 15.74 2.52
C SER A 153 9.93 14.32 2.70
N THR A 154 9.34 14.08 3.87
CA THR A 154 8.69 12.81 4.21
C THR A 154 7.19 12.93 3.93
N TRP A 155 6.68 12.02 3.13
CA TRP A 155 5.26 11.90 2.84
C TRP A 155 4.60 10.85 3.72
N ASN A 156 3.59 11.25 4.48
CA ASN A 156 2.68 10.36 5.21
C ASN A 156 1.25 10.81 4.91
N TRP A 157 0.48 9.95 4.24
CA TRP A 157 -0.86 10.34 3.80
C TRP A 157 -1.81 10.58 4.98
N MET A 158 -1.64 9.91 6.12
CA MET A 158 -2.50 10.10 7.29
C MET A 158 -2.30 11.48 7.91
N GLU A 159 -1.03 11.91 8.02
CA GLU A 159 -0.69 13.26 8.47
C GLU A 159 -1.25 14.30 7.49
N ALA A 160 -1.09 14.07 6.19
CA ALA A 160 -1.66 14.95 5.16
C ALA A 160 -3.20 15.01 5.24
N ALA A 161 -3.88 13.88 5.45
CA ALA A 161 -5.33 13.82 5.62
C ALA A 161 -5.80 14.59 6.86
N PHE A 162 -5.05 14.51 7.97
CA PHE A 162 -5.36 15.23 9.21
C PHE A 162 -5.24 16.75 9.05
N MET A 163 -4.33 17.21 8.19
CA MET A 163 -4.13 18.64 7.88
C MET A 163 -5.25 19.20 6.99
N ILE A 164 -5.91 18.36 6.20
CA ILE A 164 -7.11 18.75 5.45
C ILE A 164 -8.24 18.89 6.46
N LYS A 165 -8.70 20.14 6.72
CA LYS A 165 -9.79 20.45 7.64
C LYS A 165 -10.92 19.43 7.52
N ILE A 166 -11.36 18.87 8.65
CA ILE A 166 -12.38 17.82 8.72
C ILE A 166 -13.61 18.26 7.92
N ARG A 167 -13.85 17.57 6.81
CA ARG A 167 -15.05 17.70 5.97
C ARG A 167 -16.06 16.64 6.41
N GLU A 168 -17.33 16.92 6.19
CA GLU A 168 -18.40 15.91 6.28
C GLU A 168 -18.05 14.71 5.40
N GLY A 169 -18.17 13.48 5.95
CA GLY A 169 -17.77 12.25 5.27
C GLY A 169 -16.35 11.74 5.58
N ALA A 170 -15.49 12.49 6.28
CA ALA A 170 -14.11 12.04 6.58
C ALA A 170 -14.05 10.74 7.40
N LEU A 171 -15.02 10.50 8.29
CA LEU A 171 -15.11 9.26 9.07
C LEU A 171 -15.46 8.06 8.18
N GLU A 172 -16.38 8.24 7.23
CA GLU A 172 -16.78 7.19 6.28
C GLU A 172 -15.63 6.85 5.33
N ALA A 173 -14.90 7.87 4.87
CA ALA A 173 -13.69 7.70 4.07
C ALA A 173 -12.62 6.91 4.82
N MET A 174 -12.34 7.25 6.08
CA MET A 174 -11.41 6.50 6.93
C MET A 174 -11.86 5.06 7.17
N ASP A 175 -13.17 4.84 7.39
CA ASP A 175 -13.73 3.50 7.56
C ASP A 175 -13.57 2.66 6.27
N ALA A 176 -13.75 3.27 5.10
CA ALA A 176 -13.49 2.61 3.82
C ALA A 176 -12.01 2.22 3.65
N VAL A 177 -11.07 3.10 4.03
CA VAL A 177 -9.63 2.78 4.04
C VAL A 177 -9.32 1.61 4.98
N ARG A 178 -9.90 1.60 6.18
CA ARG A 178 -9.73 0.52 7.16
C ARG A 178 -10.29 -0.80 6.64
N LYS A 179 -11.52 -0.80 6.12
CA LYS A 179 -12.16 -1.98 5.52
C LYS A 179 -11.29 -2.61 4.43
N ASP A 180 -10.65 -1.81 3.59
CA ASP A 180 -9.74 -2.33 2.56
C ASP A 180 -8.42 -2.86 3.14
N SER A 181 -7.90 -2.21 4.18
CA SER A 181 -6.69 -2.66 4.88
C SER A 181 -6.89 -4.04 5.53
N ASP A 182 -8.08 -4.27 6.08
CA ASP A 182 -8.46 -5.51 6.79
C ASP A 182 -8.77 -6.69 5.86
N LYS A 183 -8.87 -6.45 4.53
CA LYS A 183 -9.06 -7.52 3.56
C LYS A 183 -7.81 -8.39 3.49
N THR A 184 -7.88 -9.59 4.08
CA THR A 184 -6.78 -10.55 4.12
C THR A 184 -6.56 -11.33 2.82
N SER A 185 -7.54 -11.35 1.91
CA SER A 185 -7.44 -12.10 0.66
C SER A 185 -7.93 -11.29 -0.53
N LYS A 186 -7.38 -11.59 -1.71
CA LYS A 186 -7.75 -10.96 -2.99
C LYS A 186 -9.24 -11.11 -3.32
N ASP A 187 -9.87 -12.21 -2.90
CA ASP A 187 -11.26 -12.51 -3.23
C ASP A 187 -12.24 -11.58 -2.49
N LYS A 188 -11.77 -10.92 -1.43
CA LYS A 188 -12.52 -9.89 -0.70
C LYS A 188 -12.40 -8.51 -1.34
N LEU A 189 -11.47 -8.31 -2.28
CA LEU A 189 -11.37 -7.07 -3.05
C LEU A 189 -12.42 -7.09 -4.17
N ALA A 190 -12.98 -5.93 -4.47
CA ALA A 190 -13.97 -5.80 -5.53
C ALA A 190 -13.32 -6.01 -6.89
N ASP A 191 -14.04 -6.62 -7.83
CA ASP A 191 -13.56 -6.76 -9.21
C ASP A 191 -13.51 -5.40 -9.91
N ALA A 192 -12.51 -5.23 -10.78
CA ALA A 192 -12.38 -4.02 -11.58
C ALA A 192 -13.47 -3.98 -12.67
N PRO A 193 -14.30 -2.93 -12.72
CA PRO A 193 -15.26 -2.78 -13.81
C PRO A 193 -14.52 -2.50 -15.12
N ALA A 194 -15.06 -2.97 -16.24
CA ALA A 194 -14.46 -2.80 -17.56
C ALA A 194 -14.15 -1.33 -17.90
N GLU A 195 -14.97 -0.41 -17.40
CA GLU A 195 -14.78 1.03 -17.57
C GLU A 195 -13.52 1.56 -16.85
N ALA A 196 -13.10 0.94 -15.76
CA ALA A 196 -11.90 1.35 -15.02
C ALA A 196 -10.61 0.71 -15.60
N LEU A 197 -10.74 -0.38 -16.35
CA LEU A 197 -9.62 -1.05 -17.00
C LEU A 197 -9.02 -0.16 -18.10
N ARG A 198 -7.70 -0.22 -18.26
CA ARG A 198 -7.01 0.41 -19.38
C ARG A 198 -7.08 -0.49 -20.60
N ASP A 199 -7.08 0.12 -21.78
CA ASP A 199 -7.03 -0.64 -23.03
C ASP A 199 -5.74 -1.48 -23.08
N PRO A 200 -5.82 -2.79 -23.36
CA PRO A 200 -4.69 -3.73 -23.31
C PRO A 200 -3.60 -3.50 -24.38
N GLY A 201 -3.68 -2.41 -25.16
CA GLY A 201 -2.77 -2.11 -26.27
C GLY A 201 -1.38 -1.61 -25.87
N VAL A 202 -1.19 -1.17 -24.62
CA VAL A 202 0.13 -0.77 -24.11
C VAL A 202 0.73 -1.98 -23.41
N ARG A 203 1.72 -2.64 -24.04
CA ARG A 203 2.37 -3.82 -23.47
C ARG A 203 3.06 -3.45 -22.15
N GLU A 204 2.45 -3.83 -21.03
CA GLU A 204 2.98 -3.53 -19.70
C GLU A 204 3.98 -4.62 -19.31
N ASN A 205 5.29 -4.28 -19.28
CA ASN A 205 6.27 -5.17 -18.66
C ASN A 205 6.05 -5.16 -17.14
N THR A 206 5.35 -6.16 -16.63
CA THR A 206 5.08 -6.36 -15.20
C THR A 206 6.40 -6.50 -14.44
N THR A 207 6.44 -6.14 -13.16
CA THR A 207 7.65 -6.35 -12.34
C THR A 207 7.96 -7.83 -12.23
N ALA A 208 6.93 -8.67 -12.18
CA ALA A 208 7.06 -10.12 -12.24
C ALA A 208 7.79 -10.57 -13.52
N GLU A 209 7.41 -10.04 -14.69
CA GLU A 209 8.13 -10.31 -15.94
C GLU A 209 9.54 -9.75 -15.92
N ARG A 210 9.76 -8.52 -15.43
CA ARG A 210 11.11 -7.94 -15.36
C ARG A 210 12.05 -8.77 -14.50
N PHE A 211 11.57 -9.31 -13.38
CA PHE A 211 12.36 -10.18 -12.53
C PHE A 211 12.57 -11.56 -13.16
N ASN A 212 11.54 -12.15 -13.77
CA ASN A 212 11.65 -13.47 -14.41
C ASN A 212 12.54 -13.43 -15.66
N LEU A 213 12.57 -12.33 -16.41
CA LEU A 213 13.37 -12.17 -17.62
C LEU A 213 14.87 -12.04 -17.34
N GLY A 214 15.29 -11.71 -16.11
CA GLY A 214 16.70 -11.76 -15.70
C GLY A 214 17.30 -13.18 -15.77
N ALA A 215 16.48 -14.23 -15.76
CA ALA A 215 16.92 -15.61 -15.90
C ALA A 215 17.03 -16.08 -17.36
N ALA A 216 16.30 -15.45 -18.30
CA ALA A 216 16.20 -15.91 -19.69
C ALA A 216 16.83 -14.96 -20.73
N ALA A 217 17.02 -13.67 -20.41
CA ALA A 217 17.49 -12.65 -21.36
C ALA A 217 19.02 -12.50 -21.48
N ALA A 218 19.80 -13.51 -21.04
CA ALA A 218 21.23 -13.57 -21.34
C ALA A 218 21.52 -14.13 -22.75
N SER A 219 20.76 -13.68 -23.76
CA SER A 219 20.96 -14.02 -25.17
C SER A 219 21.44 -12.78 -25.93
N GLY A 220 22.75 -12.72 -26.17
CA GLY A 220 23.44 -11.75 -27.04
C GLY A 220 23.68 -10.39 -26.37
N THR A 221 24.89 -9.90 -26.12
CA THR A 221 26.23 -10.17 -26.64
C THR A 221 27.22 -9.73 -25.54
N LYS A 222 28.40 -10.37 -25.46
CA LYS A 222 29.54 -10.10 -24.54
C LYS A 222 29.55 -10.68 -23.12
N LYS A 223 28.47 -11.22 -22.55
CA LYS A 223 28.52 -12.00 -21.28
C LYS A 223 28.65 -13.52 -21.45
N GLN A 224 28.98 -14.00 -22.64
CA GLN A 224 29.25 -15.43 -22.88
C GLN A 224 30.56 -15.93 -22.23
N VAL A 225 31.47 -15.04 -21.80
CA VAL A 225 32.77 -15.47 -21.28
C VAL A 225 32.67 -16.12 -19.90
N ALA A 226 31.80 -15.62 -19.01
CA ALA A 226 31.66 -16.19 -17.66
C ALA A 226 30.91 -17.54 -17.66
N GLY A 227 29.89 -17.69 -18.50
CA GLY A 227 29.16 -18.96 -18.66
C GLY A 227 29.99 -20.04 -19.37
N ALA A 228 30.79 -19.65 -20.39
CA ALA A 228 31.67 -20.57 -21.09
C ALA A 228 32.88 -21.01 -20.24
N GLN A 229 33.36 -20.18 -19.31
CA GLN A 229 34.40 -20.57 -18.34
C GLN A 229 33.91 -21.63 -17.35
N LEU A 230 32.68 -21.50 -16.85
CA LEU A 230 32.10 -22.49 -15.94
C LEU A 230 31.84 -23.84 -16.64
N LEU A 231 31.42 -23.80 -17.91
CA LEU A 231 31.29 -25.00 -18.74
C LEU A 231 32.64 -25.60 -19.16
N SER A 232 33.70 -24.80 -19.35
CA SER A 232 35.06 -25.31 -19.61
C SER A 232 35.69 -25.96 -18.38
N MET A 233 35.41 -25.44 -17.18
CA MET A 233 35.87 -26.05 -15.91
C MET A 233 35.20 -27.41 -15.65
N LEU A 234 33.96 -27.59 -16.09
CA LEU A 234 33.23 -28.86 -15.94
C LEU A 234 33.63 -29.95 -16.94
N HIS A 235 34.22 -29.58 -18.10
CA HIS A 235 34.66 -30.53 -19.12
C HIS A 235 36.15 -30.90 -19.04
N GLY A 236 36.86 -30.52 -17.97
CA GLY A 236 38.22 -31.01 -17.71
C GLY A 236 39.22 -30.65 -18.81
N GLY A 237 39.20 -29.41 -19.29
CA GLY A 237 40.17 -28.94 -20.28
C GLY A 237 41.50 -28.53 -19.63
N ASP A 238 42.52 -29.38 -19.74
CA ASP A 238 43.92 -29.02 -19.53
C ASP A 238 44.38 -28.04 -20.61
N ALA A 239 44.41 -26.75 -20.30
CA ALA A 239 45.01 -25.73 -21.16
C ALA A 239 45.84 -24.75 -20.34
N ALA A 240 47.12 -25.08 -20.17
CA ALA A 240 48.16 -24.15 -19.78
C ALA A 240 48.44 -23.18 -20.95
N GLY A 241 48.04 -21.92 -20.79
CA GLY A 241 48.33 -20.85 -21.75
C GLY A 241 48.36 -19.51 -21.04
N ALA A 242 49.57 -18.97 -20.86
CA ALA A 242 49.82 -17.67 -20.27
C ALA A 242 49.23 -16.54 -21.15
N VAL A 243 48.42 -15.67 -20.55
CA VAL A 243 47.94 -14.44 -21.19
C VAL A 243 48.53 -13.26 -20.44
N SER A 244 49.31 -12.47 -21.17
CA SER A 244 49.94 -11.22 -20.77
C SER A 244 48.92 -10.12 -20.51
N GLU A 245 49.06 -9.43 -19.38
CA GLU A 245 48.37 -8.18 -19.04
C GLU A 245 48.78 -7.07 -20.01
N GLU A 246 47.82 -6.56 -20.77
CA GLU A 246 47.98 -5.34 -21.57
C GLU A 246 47.12 -4.23 -20.95
N GLN A 247 47.79 -3.25 -20.35
CA GLN A 247 47.20 -2.09 -19.67
C GLN A 247 46.50 -1.17 -20.68
N VAL A 248 45.21 -0.92 -20.47
CA VAL A 248 44.43 0.09 -21.21
C VAL A 248 44.45 1.41 -20.43
N PRO A 249 44.83 2.55 -21.04
CA PRO A 249 44.90 3.84 -20.35
C PRO A 249 43.50 4.47 -20.16
N TYR A 250 43.28 5.00 -18.97
CA TYR A 250 42.11 5.83 -18.59
C TYR A 250 42.19 7.21 -19.26
N PRO A 251 41.12 7.72 -19.90
CA PRO A 251 41.07 9.11 -20.32
C PRO A 251 40.72 10.05 -19.15
N ALA A 252 41.36 11.21 -19.16
CA ALA A 252 41.28 12.26 -18.15
C ALA A 252 39.87 12.86 -17.98
N GLN A 253 39.48 13.11 -16.73
CA GLN A 253 38.28 13.85 -16.37
C GLN A 253 38.49 15.34 -16.67
N ALA A 254 37.65 15.89 -17.54
CA ALA A 254 37.48 17.33 -17.70
C ALA A 254 36.47 17.83 -16.65
N SER A 255 36.92 18.69 -15.76
CA SER A 255 36.09 19.43 -14.81
C SER A 255 35.33 20.52 -15.57
N ALA A 256 34.04 20.29 -15.83
CA ALA A 256 33.13 21.35 -16.23
C ALA A 256 32.61 22.05 -14.97
N GLU A 257 33.08 23.28 -14.79
CA GLU A 257 32.52 24.30 -13.91
C GLU A 257 31.11 24.64 -14.40
N TRP A 258 30.08 24.33 -13.62
CA TRP A 258 28.71 24.78 -13.87
C TRP A 258 28.38 25.85 -12.85
N ASP A 259 28.27 27.09 -13.35
CA ASP A 259 27.84 28.27 -12.61
C ASP A 259 26.51 28.00 -11.89
N SER A 260 26.57 28.12 -10.57
CA SER A 260 25.43 28.10 -9.66
C SER A 260 24.60 29.38 -9.84
N ALA A 261 23.66 29.36 -10.80
CA ALA A 261 22.54 30.26 -10.79
C ALA A 261 21.59 29.83 -9.65
N SER A 262 21.38 30.73 -8.69
CA SER A 262 20.41 30.58 -7.61
C SER A 262 18.99 30.51 -8.21
N TRP A 263 18.28 29.41 -7.93
CA TRP A 263 16.86 29.26 -8.21
C TRP A 263 16.14 29.28 -6.87
N ASP A 264 15.67 30.47 -6.47
CA ASP A 264 14.76 30.65 -5.34
C ASP A 264 13.37 30.07 -5.70
N ASP A 265 13.21 28.77 -5.43
CA ASP A 265 12.03 27.96 -5.78
C ASP A 265 10.91 28.04 -4.71
N ALA A 266 10.75 29.22 -4.09
CA ALA A 266 9.74 29.46 -3.05
C ALA A 266 8.42 30.06 -3.60
N SER A 267 8.38 30.47 -4.88
CA SER A 267 7.24 31.23 -5.42
C SER A 267 6.13 30.39 -6.05
N TRP A 268 6.39 29.11 -6.38
CA TRP A 268 5.43 28.29 -7.14
C TRP A 268 4.37 27.58 -6.28
N TRP A 269 4.63 27.35 -5.00
CA TRP A 269 3.66 26.74 -4.06
C TRP A 269 2.40 27.58 -3.84
N ALA A 270 2.47 28.89 -4.08
CA ALA A 270 1.35 29.82 -3.86
C ALA A 270 0.29 29.78 -4.97
N ALA A 271 0.63 29.33 -6.19
CA ALA A 271 -0.27 29.42 -7.35
C ALA A 271 -1.41 28.39 -7.34
N SER A 272 -1.26 27.29 -6.59
CA SER A 272 -2.25 26.20 -6.49
C SER A 272 -3.34 26.45 -5.43
N GLY A 273 -3.30 27.57 -4.70
CA GLY A 273 -4.22 27.87 -3.60
C GLY A 273 -4.05 27.00 -2.34
N TRP A 274 -3.11 26.06 -2.35
CA TRP A 274 -2.78 25.15 -1.24
C TRP A 274 -1.27 25.11 -1.05
N GLY A 275 -0.70 26.24 -0.60
CA GLY A 275 0.69 26.28 -0.15
C GLY A 275 0.83 25.46 1.13
N TRP A 276 1.51 24.32 1.03
CA TRP A 276 1.93 23.53 2.19
C TRP A 276 3.19 24.20 2.75
N ASP A 277 3.07 24.93 3.84
CA ASP A 277 4.21 25.59 4.48
C ASP A 277 4.97 24.57 5.35
N GLU A 278 6.03 23.98 4.81
CA GLU A 278 6.83 22.91 5.44
C GLU A 278 7.55 23.36 6.74
N ALA A 279 7.68 24.66 6.99
CA ALA A 279 8.56 25.20 8.03
C ALA A 279 7.98 25.18 9.47
N SER A 280 6.68 24.96 9.68
CA SER A 280 6.05 25.21 11.00
C SER A 280 5.69 23.97 11.85
N VAL A 281 5.90 22.73 11.40
CA VAL A 281 5.15 21.57 11.95
C VAL A 281 5.97 20.58 12.81
N TRP A 282 7.30 20.71 12.91
CA TRP A 282 8.14 19.63 13.48
C TRP A 282 8.16 19.48 15.01
N THR A 283 7.41 20.26 15.80
CA THR A 283 7.59 20.25 17.27
C THR A 283 6.57 19.42 18.07
N SER A 284 5.45 19.00 17.48
CA SER A 284 4.31 18.55 18.31
C SER A 284 3.60 17.32 17.77
N LEU A 285 4.27 16.15 17.75
CA LEU A 285 3.62 14.82 17.79
C LEU A 285 4.66 13.70 17.96
N ARG A 286 5.20 13.54 19.18
CA ARG A 286 5.76 12.24 19.59
C ARG A 286 4.60 11.30 19.91
N ARG A 287 4.56 10.13 19.26
CA ARG A 287 3.61 9.06 19.62
C ARG A 287 3.77 8.68 21.11
N PRO A 288 2.70 8.33 21.83
CA PRO A 288 2.83 7.63 23.11
C PRO A 288 3.48 6.26 22.85
N ARG A 289 4.58 5.97 23.56
CA ARG A 289 5.14 4.61 23.63
C ARG A 289 4.07 3.67 24.19
N CYS A 290 3.95 2.46 23.64
CA CYS A 290 3.22 1.38 24.29
C CYS A 290 3.75 1.23 25.74
N PRO A 291 2.87 1.19 26.76
CA PRO A 291 3.33 0.88 28.10
C PRO A 291 3.87 -0.57 28.13
N PRO A 292 4.93 -0.85 28.90
CA PRO A 292 5.43 -2.20 29.03
C PRO A 292 4.38 -3.11 29.67
N GLU A 293 4.31 -4.32 29.14
CA GLU A 293 3.47 -5.42 29.60
C GLU A 293 3.77 -5.68 31.11
N VAL A 294 2.75 -5.53 31.95
CA VAL A 294 2.85 -5.81 33.39
C VAL A 294 2.95 -7.32 33.56
N VAL A 295 4.16 -7.82 33.78
CA VAL A 295 4.41 -9.21 34.19
C VAL A 295 3.77 -9.43 35.57
N VAL A 296 2.65 -10.15 35.60
CA VAL A 296 2.02 -10.63 36.82
C VAL A 296 2.92 -11.71 37.41
N GLY A 297 3.60 -11.39 38.51
CA GLY A 297 4.44 -12.34 39.25
C GLY A 297 3.61 -13.47 39.87
N GLU A 298 3.99 -14.70 39.58
CA GLU A 298 3.47 -15.91 40.24
C GLU A 298 3.87 -15.92 41.72
N GLY A 299 2.87 -15.82 42.61
CA GLY A 299 3.02 -16.01 44.04
C GLY A 299 3.08 -17.49 44.43
N ARG A 300 4.10 -17.87 45.21
CA ARG A 300 4.21 -19.17 45.91
C ARG A 300 2.98 -19.48 46.77
N PRO A 301 2.52 -20.74 46.86
CA PRO A 301 1.56 -21.15 47.87
C PRO A 301 2.26 -21.42 49.21
N ALA A 302 1.71 -20.83 50.28
CA ALA A 302 2.02 -21.20 51.65
C ALA A 302 1.13 -22.38 52.08
N GLU A 303 1.80 -23.39 52.61
CA GLU A 303 1.32 -24.48 53.45
C GLU A 303 0.57 -23.92 54.68
N VAL A 304 -0.48 -24.61 55.16
CA VAL A 304 -0.88 -24.76 56.60
C VAL A 304 -2.26 -25.46 56.74
N THR A 305 -2.19 -26.69 57.23
CA THR A 305 -3.08 -27.49 58.12
C THR A 305 -4.61 -27.33 58.15
N LYS A 306 -5.30 -28.46 57.91
CA LYS A 306 -6.56 -28.93 58.55
C LYS A 306 -6.25 -29.45 59.99
N PRO A 307 -7.19 -29.70 60.94
CA PRO A 307 -8.59 -30.17 60.73
C PRO A 307 -9.66 -29.68 61.75
N GLY A 308 -10.94 -30.05 61.53
CA GLY A 308 -11.88 -30.23 62.66
C GLY A 308 -13.38 -29.96 62.43
N VAL A 309 -14.13 -31.04 62.19
CA VAL A 309 -15.47 -31.43 62.74
C VAL A 309 -16.62 -30.40 62.81
N ALA A 310 -17.74 -30.71 62.14
CA ALA A 310 -19.07 -30.99 62.74
C ALA A 310 -20.24 -30.72 61.74
N ALA A 311 -21.16 -31.68 61.67
CA ALA A 311 -22.41 -31.64 60.93
C ALA A 311 -23.55 -31.07 61.78
N THR A 312 -24.53 -30.36 61.19
CA THR A 312 -25.99 -30.61 61.34
C THR A 312 -26.87 -29.63 60.54
N ALA A 313 -27.80 -30.23 59.77
CA ALA A 313 -29.20 -29.90 59.43
C ALA A 313 -29.84 -28.52 59.72
N ALA A 314 -30.65 -28.05 58.73
CA ALA A 314 -32.13 -27.86 58.81
C ALA A 314 -32.71 -26.52 58.28
N MET A 315 -33.93 -26.65 57.72
CA MET A 315 -35.01 -25.67 57.43
C MET A 315 -34.86 -24.73 56.22
N GLN A 316 -35.66 -24.86 55.15
CA GLN A 316 -37.11 -24.56 54.95
C GLN A 316 -37.49 -23.06 54.95
N ALA A 317 -38.04 -22.66 53.79
CA ALA A 317 -39.26 -21.87 53.57
C ALA A 317 -39.11 -20.57 52.74
N ASP A 318 -39.88 -20.57 51.63
CA ASP A 318 -40.69 -19.50 51.02
C ASP A 318 -40.13 -18.09 50.79
N LEU A 319 -40.22 -17.61 49.53
CA LEU A 319 -41.23 -16.62 49.14
C LEU A 319 -41.18 -16.24 47.64
N VAL A 320 -42.37 -16.26 47.02
CA VAL A 320 -42.94 -15.28 46.07
C VAL A 320 -42.50 -15.26 44.59
N THR A 321 -43.40 -15.85 43.82
CA THR A 321 -43.90 -15.53 42.48
C THR A 321 -44.14 -14.03 42.21
N VAL A 322 -43.68 -13.51 41.06
CA VAL A 322 -44.42 -12.47 40.31
C VAL A 322 -44.45 -12.85 38.83
N VAL A 323 -45.69 -13.01 38.36
CA VAL A 323 -46.13 -13.20 36.97
C VAL A 323 -46.47 -11.83 36.37
N GLY A 324 -46.22 -11.67 35.07
CA GLY A 324 -46.79 -10.65 34.19
C GLY A 324 -45.98 -10.61 32.90
N ALA A 325 -46.35 -11.15 31.73
CA ALA A 325 -47.62 -11.23 31.00
C ALA A 325 -48.18 -9.87 30.59
N GLY A 326 -48.12 -9.55 29.29
CA GLY A 326 -49.12 -8.69 28.65
C GLY A 326 -48.68 -7.82 27.47
N MET A 327 -49.19 -8.22 26.28
CA MET A 327 -49.63 -7.39 25.14
C MET A 327 -48.55 -6.84 24.18
N ALA A 328 -48.48 -7.21 22.89
CA ALA A 328 -49.48 -7.29 21.81
C ALA A 328 -50.03 -5.94 21.34
N ARG A 329 -49.61 -5.50 20.15
CA ARG A 329 -50.29 -4.57 19.20
C ARG A 329 -49.59 -4.73 17.84
N GLU A 330 -50.19 -5.46 16.92
CA GLU A 330 -51.10 -4.97 15.85
C GLU A 330 -50.41 -4.12 14.77
N SER A 331 -50.07 -4.84 13.70
CA SER A 331 -50.40 -4.56 12.29
C SER A 331 -50.96 -3.18 11.93
N HIS A 332 -50.26 -2.49 11.02
CA HIS A 332 -50.91 -1.68 9.99
C HIS A 332 -50.28 -1.95 8.62
N GLN A 333 -51.10 -2.57 7.77
CA GLN A 333 -51.05 -2.56 6.32
C GLN A 333 -50.93 -1.13 5.77
N ASN A 334 -50.12 -0.96 4.73
CA ASN A 334 -50.43 -0.01 3.67
C ASN A 334 -49.98 -0.60 2.32
N GLN A 335 -50.94 -1.22 1.65
CA GLN A 335 -50.98 -1.39 0.20
C GLN A 335 -51.72 -0.19 -0.37
N GLU A 336 -51.14 0.46 -1.38
CA GLU A 336 -51.74 1.29 -2.45
C GLU A 336 -50.62 2.22 -2.97
N ALA A 337 -50.42 2.52 -4.25
CA ALA A 337 -51.15 2.18 -5.45
C ALA A 337 -50.21 2.33 -6.65
N SER A 338 -50.44 1.47 -7.64
CA SER A 338 -50.00 1.56 -9.01
C SER A 338 -50.31 2.92 -9.63
N ARG A 339 -49.34 3.55 -10.29
CA ARG A 339 -49.63 4.44 -11.42
C ARG A 339 -48.55 4.29 -12.50
N ALA A 340 -48.91 3.49 -13.49
CA ALA A 340 -48.36 3.52 -14.82
C ALA A 340 -48.51 4.94 -15.40
N THR A 341 -47.48 5.43 -16.06
CA THR A 341 -47.62 6.49 -17.06
C THR A 341 -46.82 6.05 -18.27
N GLU A 342 -47.49 5.31 -19.14
CA GLU A 342 -47.13 5.17 -20.55
C GLU A 342 -47.14 6.56 -21.19
N MET A 343 -46.02 6.98 -21.78
CA MET A 343 -46.00 8.12 -22.69
C MET A 343 -45.96 7.60 -24.13
N PRO A 344 -46.90 8.02 -24.99
CA PRO A 344 -46.95 7.58 -26.37
C PRO A 344 -45.96 8.34 -27.26
N VAL A 345 -45.35 7.54 -28.13
CA VAL A 345 -44.75 7.86 -29.43
C VAL A 345 -45.34 9.10 -30.09
N ARG A 346 -44.49 10.09 -30.40
CA ARG A 346 -44.75 11.05 -31.49
C ARG A 346 -43.69 10.88 -32.58
N GLN A 347 -44.07 10.17 -33.62
CA GLN A 347 -43.55 10.33 -34.97
C GLN A 347 -44.02 11.70 -35.50
N ALA A 348 -43.10 12.53 -35.97
CA ALA A 348 -43.34 13.61 -36.93
C ALA A 348 -42.31 13.41 -38.04
N ARG A 349 -42.72 12.78 -39.14
CA ARG A 349 -43.13 13.41 -40.41
C ARG A 349 -42.07 14.36 -40.99
N GLN A 350 -41.37 13.80 -41.98
CA GLN A 350 -40.80 14.52 -43.12
C GLN A 350 -41.82 15.50 -43.70
N ILE A 351 -41.35 16.69 -44.03
CA ILE A 351 -42.01 17.61 -44.96
C ILE A 351 -40.93 18.03 -45.97
N ASN A 352 -41.22 17.71 -47.23
CA ASN A 352 -40.70 18.20 -48.52
C ASN A 352 -39.21 18.40 -48.73
#